data_AF-A0A379I7V1-F1
#
_entry.id   AF-A0A379I7V1-F1
#
_cell.length_a   1.000
_cell.length_b   1.000
_cell.length_c   1.000
_cell.angle_alpha   90.00
_cell.angle_beta   90.00
_cell.angle_gamma   90.00
#
_symmetry.space_group_name_H-M   'P 1'
#
loop_
_entity.id
_entity.type
_entity.pdbx_description
1 polymer ?
#
loop_
_entity_poly.entity_id
_entity_poly.type
_entity_poly.pdbx_seq_one_letter_code
_entity_poly.pdbx_strand_id
1 'polypeptide(L)'
;MKKIALLSLLALTSLTAFAAPKTVTLEVPTMNCVTCPFTVKNALKNVEGVSKAEVTFETKLAVVTFDDEKTTVKALTEATTNAGYPSTLKE
;
A
#
# COMPACT_ATOMS: atom_id res chain seq x y z
N MET A 1 57.53 2.58 20.85
CA MET A 1 57.18 2.68 19.40
C MET A 1 55.86 1.93 19.20
N LYS A 2 54.73 2.41 19.74
CA LYS A 2 53.69 3.23 19.08
C LYS A 2 53.36 2.76 17.66
N LYS A 3 52.16 2.15 17.50
CA LYS A 3 51.27 1.98 16.33
C LYS A 3 50.31 0.82 16.68
N ILE A 4 49.32 0.97 17.57
CA ILE A 4 47.99 1.57 17.35
C ILE A 4 47.54 1.54 15.88
N ALA A 5 46.68 0.58 15.55
CA ALA A 5 45.67 0.62 14.48
C ALA A 5 44.68 -0.52 14.82
N LEU A 6 43.67 -0.33 15.68
CA LEU A 6 42.39 0.31 15.36
C LEU A 6 41.90 -0.08 13.94
N LEU A 7 41.47 -1.33 13.80
CA LEU A 7 40.52 -1.74 12.75
C LEU A 7 39.19 -2.01 13.45
N SER A 8 38.51 -0.90 13.70
CA SER A 8 37.07 -0.82 13.92
C SER A 8 36.34 -1.64 12.86
N LEU A 9 35.83 -2.81 13.23
CA LEU A 9 34.77 -3.46 12.48
C LEU A 9 33.52 -2.61 12.73
N LEU A 10 33.31 -1.66 11.82
CA LEU A 10 32.12 -0.83 11.74
C LEU A 10 30.93 -1.78 11.64
N ALA A 11 30.20 -1.96 12.74
CA ALA A 11 28.87 -2.51 12.70
C ALA A 11 28.05 -1.57 11.81
N LEU A 12 27.90 -1.94 10.54
CA LEU A 12 26.88 -1.38 9.65
C LEU A 12 25.53 -1.85 10.20
N THR A 13 25.11 -1.26 11.33
CA THR A 13 23.72 -1.29 11.76
C THR A 13 22.97 -0.53 10.70
N SER A 14 22.42 -1.28 9.77
CA SER A 14 21.58 -0.82 8.68
C SER A 14 20.57 0.16 9.27
N LEU A 15 20.61 1.40 8.79
CA LEU A 15 19.47 2.30 8.90
C LEU A 15 18.37 1.65 8.07
N THR A 16 17.61 0.74 8.66
CA THR A 16 16.31 0.37 8.10
C THR A 16 15.50 1.65 8.16
N ALA A 17 15.46 2.38 7.05
CA ALA A 17 14.45 3.38 6.82
C ALA A 17 13.11 2.64 6.99
N PHE A 18 12.43 2.89 8.11
CA PHE A 18 11.08 2.42 8.28
C PHE A 18 10.23 3.25 7.32
N ALA A 19 9.93 2.68 6.14
CA ALA A 19 8.90 3.21 5.26
C ALA A 19 7.62 3.36 6.09
N ALA A 20 7.14 4.60 6.23
CA ALA A 20 5.95 4.87 7.00
C ALA A 20 4.73 4.47 6.18
N PRO A 21 3.80 3.66 6.71
CA PRO A 21 2.62 3.27 5.97
C PRO A 21 1.81 4.50 5.55
N LYS A 22 1.51 4.61 4.26
CA LYS A 22 0.64 5.65 3.69
C LYS A 22 -0.78 5.15 3.64
N THR A 23 -1.74 6.03 3.93
CA THR A 23 -3.17 5.75 3.77
C THR A 23 -3.75 6.66 2.72
N VAL A 24 -4.45 6.08 1.75
CA VAL A 24 -5.15 6.81 0.68
C VAL A 24 -6.59 6.36 0.59
N THR A 25 -7.43 7.22 0.02
CA THR A 25 -8.82 6.89 -0.29
C THR A 25 -8.99 6.83 -1.80
N LEU A 26 -9.56 5.75 -2.31
CA LEU A 26 -9.89 5.57 -3.72
C LEU A 26 -11.40 5.66 -3.90
N GLU A 27 -11.84 6.35 -4.94
CA GLU A 27 -13.23 6.36 -5.38
C GLU A 27 -13.47 5.22 -6.38
N VAL A 28 -14.52 4.42 -6.16
CA VAL A 28 -14.83 3.23 -6.96
C VAL A 28 -16.28 3.31 -7.47
N PRO A 29 -16.55 4.12 -8.52
CA PRO A 29 -17.91 4.49 -8.91
C PRO A 29 -18.75 3.31 -9.42
N THR A 30 -18.11 2.26 -9.95
CA THR A 30 -18.77 1.08 -10.54
C THR A 30 -19.27 0.05 -9.52
N MET A 31 -19.10 0.32 -8.23
CA MET A 31 -19.56 -0.54 -7.15
C MET A 31 -21.10 -0.47 -7.04
N ASN A 32 -21.80 -1.35 -7.77
CA ASN A 32 -23.27 -1.32 -7.92
C ASN A 32 -24.01 -2.53 -7.30
N CYS A 33 -23.29 -3.46 -6.67
CA CYS A 33 -23.89 -4.61 -6.00
C CYS A 33 -23.35 -4.72 -4.56
N VAL A 34 -24.20 -5.21 -3.65
CA VAL A 34 -23.90 -5.40 -2.22
C VAL A 34 -22.68 -6.30 -1.99
N THR A 35 -22.38 -7.18 -2.95
CA THR A 35 -21.22 -8.08 -2.88
C THR A 35 -19.95 -7.52 -3.55
N CYS A 36 -20.04 -6.46 -4.36
CA CYS A 36 -18.87 -5.84 -5.01
C CYS A 36 -17.76 -5.39 -4.04
N PRO A 37 -18.04 -4.84 -2.83
CA PRO A 37 -17.00 -4.42 -1.91
C PRO A 37 -16.02 -5.54 -1.55
N PHE A 38 -16.49 -6.80 -1.48
CA PHE A 38 -15.63 -7.94 -1.16
C PHE A 38 -14.59 -8.19 -2.24
N THR A 39 -14.97 -8.10 -3.52
CA THR A 39 -14.04 -8.29 -4.64
C THR A 39 -12.98 -7.20 -4.67
N VAL A 40 -13.39 -5.93 -4.53
CA VAL A 40 -12.47 -4.78 -4.47
C VAL A 40 -11.50 -4.91 -3.30
N LYS A 41 -12.01 -5.25 -2.10
CA LYS A 41 -11.19 -5.46 -0.91
C LYS A 41 -10.18 -6.59 -1.12
N ASN A 42 -10.60 -7.70 -1.72
CA ASN A 42 -9.71 -8.83 -1.97
C ASN A 42 -8.62 -8.48 -2.99
N ALA A 43 -8.97 -7.78 -4.06
CA ALA A 43 -8.00 -7.29 -5.05
C ALA A 43 -6.93 -6.40 -4.41
N LEU A 44 -7.34 -5.43 -3.58
CA LEU A 44 -6.42 -4.54 -2.87
C LEU A 44 -5.53 -5.27 -1.88
N LYS A 45 -6.08 -6.24 -1.12
CA LYS A 45 -5.29 -7.03 -0.15
C LYS A 45 -4.25 -7.95 -0.80
N ASN A 46 -4.41 -8.29 -2.07
CA ASN A 46 -3.45 -9.10 -2.82
C ASN A 46 -2.29 -8.28 -3.40
N VAL A 47 -2.36 -6.94 -3.33
CA VAL A 47 -1.26 -6.07 -3.74
C VAL A 47 -0.16 -6.10 -2.68
N GLU A 48 1.07 -6.38 -3.09
CA GLU A 48 2.23 -6.41 -2.19
C GLU A 48 2.42 -5.06 -1.49
N GLY A 49 2.67 -5.09 -0.18
CA GLY A 49 2.83 -3.88 0.63
C GLY A 49 1.51 -3.29 1.17
N VAL A 50 0.34 -3.79 0.77
CA VAL A 50 -0.92 -3.42 1.41
C VAL A 50 -1.05 -4.09 2.77
N SER A 51 -1.19 -3.29 3.81
CA SER A 51 -1.39 -3.77 5.19
C SER A 51 -2.87 -3.75 5.60
N LYS A 52 -3.67 -2.84 5.02
CA LYS A 52 -5.09 -2.69 5.35
C LYS A 52 -5.88 -2.23 4.13
N ALA A 53 -7.07 -2.78 3.95
CA ALA A 53 -8.05 -2.32 2.96
C ALA A 53 -9.47 -2.39 3.55
N GLU A 54 -10.15 -1.25 3.56
CA GLU A 54 -11.56 -1.10 3.95
C GLU A 54 -12.33 -0.55 2.75
N VAL A 55 -13.49 -1.14 2.46
CA VAL A 55 -14.30 -0.75 1.31
C VAL A 55 -15.73 -0.56 1.78
N THR A 56 -16.31 0.59 1.47
CA THR A 56 -17.65 1.00 1.89
C THR A 56 -18.53 1.16 0.66
N PHE A 57 -19.63 0.42 0.62
CA PHE A 57 -20.55 0.42 -0.53
C PHE A 57 -21.32 1.74 -0.63
N GLU A 58 -21.79 2.26 0.50
CA GLU A 58 -22.65 3.44 0.61
C GLU A 58 -21.95 4.70 0.07
N THR A 59 -20.66 4.85 0.37
CA THR A 59 -19.85 5.98 -0.08
C THR A 59 -19.09 5.70 -1.36
N LYS A 60 -19.05 4.44 -1.82
CA LYS A 60 -18.23 3.95 -2.95
C LYS A 60 -16.74 4.26 -2.78
N LEU A 61 -16.25 4.17 -1.55
CA LEU A 61 -14.85 4.46 -1.21
C LEU A 61 -14.10 3.21 -0.78
N ALA A 62 -12.82 3.15 -1.14
CA ALA A 62 -11.87 2.19 -0.63
C ALA A 62 -10.73 2.92 0.08
N VAL A 63 -10.61 2.72 1.39
CA VAL A 63 -9.50 3.26 2.20
C VAL A 63 -8.43 2.19 2.31
N VAL A 64 -7.21 2.52 1.87
CA VAL A 64 -6.12 1.56 1.74
C VAL A 64 -4.89 2.09 2.45
N THR A 65 -4.34 1.29 3.35
CA THR A 65 -3.04 1.55 3.99
C THR A 65 -2.00 0.62 3.37
N PHE A 66 -0.91 1.20 2.88
CA PHE A 66 0.15 0.48 2.17
C PHE A 66 1.54 1.07 2.46
N ASP A 67 2.55 0.24 2.23
CA ASP A 67 3.97 0.61 2.25
C ASP A 67 4.34 1.24 0.89
N ASP A 68 4.78 2.50 0.91
CA ASP A 68 5.07 3.27 -0.30
C ASP A 68 6.41 2.96 -0.95
N GLU A 69 7.26 2.16 -0.30
CA GLU A 69 8.44 1.55 -0.93
C GLU A 69 8.09 0.30 -1.74
N LYS A 70 6.95 -0.33 -1.44
CA LYS A 70 6.51 -1.59 -2.09
C LYS A 70 5.38 -1.41 -3.08
N THR A 71 4.53 -0.41 -2.87
CA THR A 71 3.34 -0.17 -3.69
C THR A 71 3.12 1.30 -3.95
N THR A 72 2.37 1.59 -5.01
CA THR A 72 1.98 2.94 -5.39
C THR A 72 0.48 3.03 -5.58
N VAL A 73 -0.06 4.25 -5.54
CA VAL A 73 -1.49 4.49 -5.85
C VAL A 73 -1.85 3.92 -7.22
N LYS A 74 -0.97 4.05 -8.22
CA LYS A 74 -1.17 3.48 -9.57
C LYS A 74 -1.35 1.96 -9.52
N ALA A 75 -0.51 1.25 -8.76
CA ALA A 75 -0.62 -0.21 -8.61
C ALA A 75 -1.95 -0.60 -7.94
N LEU A 76 -2.41 0.18 -6.95
CA LEU A 76 -3.72 -0.05 -6.32
C LEU A 76 -4.87 0.16 -7.31
N THR A 77 -4.86 1.24 -8.09
CA THR A 77 -5.91 1.51 -9.09
C THR A 77 -5.89 0.52 -10.25
N GLU A 78 -4.72 -0.02 -10.62
CA GLU A 78 -4.60 -1.10 -11.60
C GLU A 78 -5.17 -2.41 -11.06
N ALA A 79 -4.90 -2.74 -9.80
CA ALA A 79 -5.44 -3.96 -9.17
C ALA A 79 -6.97 -3.95 -9.13
N THR A 80 -7.58 -2.81 -8.77
CA THR A 80 -9.04 -2.67 -8.77
C THR A 80 -9.62 -2.68 -10.19
N THR A 81 -8.95 -2.03 -11.15
CA THR A 81 -9.32 -2.06 -12.57
C THR A 81 -9.30 -3.48 -13.14
N ASN A 82 -8.24 -4.26 -12.86
CA ASN A 82 -8.12 -5.65 -13.29
C ASN A 82 -9.19 -6.56 -12.66
N ALA A 83 -9.71 -6.19 -11.48
CA ALA A 83 -10.84 -6.85 -10.85
C ALA A 83 -12.21 -6.39 -11.39
N GLY A 84 -12.24 -5.51 -12.40
CA GLY A 84 -13.47 -4.96 -12.99
C GLY A 84 -14.03 -3.72 -12.29
N TYR A 85 -13.26 -3.11 -11.39
CA TYR A 85 -13.66 -1.95 -10.59
C TYR A 85 -12.66 -0.80 -10.75
N PRO A 86 -12.67 -0.08 -11.88
CA PRO A 86 -11.81 1.10 -12.06
C PRO A 86 -11.99 2.09 -10.91
N SER A 87 -10.88 2.63 -10.42
CA SER A 87 -10.88 3.55 -9.29
C SER A 87 -9.90 4.69 -9.48
N THR A 88 -10.17 5.83 -8.83
CA THR A 88 -9.31 7.02 -8.86
C THR A 88 -8.92 7.44 -7.44
N LEU A 89 -7.78 8.12 -7.30
CA LEU A 89 -7.42 8.72 -6.01
C LEU A 89 -8.43 9.82 -5.69
N LYS A 90 -8.97 9.80 -4.47
CA LYS A 90 -9.80 10.88 -3.95
C LYS A 90 -8.89 12.05 -3.53
N GLU A 91 -9.15 13.23 -4.08
CA GLU A 91 -8.47 14.48 -3.72
C GLU A 91 -8.76 14.94 -2.29
#